data_AF-A0A963PLA3-F1
#
_entry.id   AF-A0A963PLA3-F1
#
_cell.length_a   1.000
_cell.length_b   1.000
_cell.length_c   1.000
_cell.angle_alpha   90.00
_cell.angle_beta   90.00
_cell.angle_gamma   90.00
#
_symmetry.space_group_name_H-M   'P 1'
#
loop_
_entity.id
_entity.type
_entity.pdbx_description
1 polymer ?
#
loop_
_entity_poly.entity_id
_entity_poly.type
_entity_poly.pdbx_seq_one_letter_code
_entity_poly.pdbx_strand_id
1 'polypeptide(L)'
;MLTITFDQVVHLSSIGLRAEGHNYTNWAAGDTFLFNGVSTLLPDNVGAIATSMTGQQFTFAFGGAQANEFYLSSMTVSAVPEPETYALMLAGMAVIGFVMRRRMPRA
;
A
#
# COMPACT_ATOMS: atom_id res chain seq x y z
N MET A 1 6.87 5.97 -16.44
CA MET A 1 5.98 5.44 -15.38
C MET A 1 6.71 4.32 -14.68
N LEU A 2 6.86 4.42 -13.37
CA LEU A 2 7.41 3.39 -12.49
C LEU A 2 6.26 2.55 -11.95
N THR A 3 6.43 1.23 -11.93
CA THR A 3 5.45 0.30 -11.36
C THR A 3 6.12 -0.56 -10.32
N ILE A 4 5.55 -0.60 -9.12
CA ILE A 4 5.94 -1.52 -8.06
C ILE A 4 4.85 -2.59 -7.96
N THR A 5 5.28 -3.85 -7.99
CA THR A 5 4.39 -5.01 -7.87
C THR A 5 4.85 -5.86 -6.68
N PHE A 6 3.91 -6.24 -5.83
CA PHE A 6 4.09 -7.17 -4.73
C PHE A 6 3.62 -8.56 -5.15
N ASP A 7 4.15 -9.59 -4.49
CA ASP A 7 3.76 -10.99 -4.68
C ASP A 7 2.41 -11.34 -4.03
N GLN A 8 1.89 -10.43 -3.19
CA GLN A 8 0.61 -10.52 -2.51
C GLN A 8 -0.06 -9.14 -2.43
N VAL A 9 -1.33 -9.11 -2.01
CA VAL A 9 -2.04 -7.85 -1.72
C VAL A 9 -1.43 -7.18 -0.48
N VAL A 10 -1.08 -5.90 -0.60
CA VAL A 10 -0.56 -5.11 0.51
C VAL A 10 -1.40 -3.86 0.75
N HIS A 11 -1.39 -3.36 1.98
CA HIS A 11 -1.87 -2.03 2.31
C HIS A 11 -0.67 -1.07 2.33
N LEU A 12 -0.76 -0.04 1.50
CA LEU A 12 0.21 1.04 1.40
C LEU A 12 -0.32 2.24 2.17
N SER A 13 0.43 2.68 3.18
CA SER A 13 0.02 3.75 4.10
C SER A 13 0.83 5.04 3.98
N SER A 14 2.02 4.98 3.37
CA SER A 14 2.87 6.16 3.17
C SER A 14 3.83 5.99 2.00
N ILE A 15 4.06 7.08 1.26
CA ILE A 15 5.03 7.18 0.17
C ILE A 15 5.98 8.33 0.50
N GLY A 16 7.27 8.05 0.62
CA GLY A 16 8.33 9.05 0.74
C GLY A 16 8.78 9.55 -0.63
N LEU A 17 8.88 10.87 -0.79
CA LEU A 17 9.22 11.52 -2.06
C LEU A 17 10.38 12.50 -1.89
N ARG A 18 11.27 12.56 -2.88
CA ARG A 18 12.40 13.50 -2.95
C ARG A 18 12.58 14.04 -4.37
N ALA A 19 13.02 15.28 -4.48
CA ALA A 19 13.32 15.98 -5.71
C ALA A 19 14.76 15.70 -6.18
N GLU A 20 15.14 16.27 -7.33
CA GLU A 20 16.52 16.27 -7.83
C GLU A 20 17.50 16.70 -6.73
N GLY A 21 18.56 15.91 -6.51
CA GLY A 21 19.49 16.10 -5.41
C GLY A 21 19.08 15.46 -4.06
N HIS A 22 18.04 14.63 -4.06
CA HIS A 22 17.61 13.81 -2.93
C HIS A 22 17.17 14.59 -1.67
N ASN A 23 16.71 15.83 -1.79
CA ASN A 23 16.02 16.53 -0.70
C ASN A 23 14.52 16.64 -0.98
N TYR A 24 13.74 17.15 -0.03
CA TYR A 24 12.29 17.29 -0.16
C TYR A 24 11.86 18.77 -0.30
N THR A 25 12.80 19.67 -0.57
CA THR A 25 12.62 21.14 -0.50
C THR A 25 12.56 21.82 -1.87
N ASN A 26 12.70 21.06 -2.95
CA ASN A 26 12.87 21.60 -4.31
C ASN A 26 11.61 21.39 -5.19
N TRP A 27 10.46 21.07 -4.59
CA TRP A 27 9.20 21.00 -5.35
C TRP A 27 8.67 22.40 -5.63
N ALA A 28 8.37 22.71 -6.89
CA ALA A 28 7.71 23.96 -7.22
C ALA A 28 6.23 23.92 -6.83
N ALA A 29 5.67 25.09 -6.54
CA ALA A 29 4.24 25.21 -6.25
C ALA A 29 3.41 24.71 -7.46
N GLY A 30 2.57 23.71 -7.22
CA GLY A 30 1.73 23.09 -8.26
C GLY A 30 2.37 21.89 -8.96
N ASP A 31 3.58 21.49 -8.58
CA ASP A 31 4.14 20.21 -9.03
C ASP A 31 3.23 19.05 -8.62
N THR A 32 3.05 18.11 -9.53
CA THR A 32 2.22 16.93 -9.31
C THR A 32 2.92 15.67 -9.78
N PHE A 33 2.58 14.56 -9.12
CA PHE A 33 2.84 13.22 -9.60
C PHE A 33 1.52 12.47 -9.72
N LEU A 34 1.50 11.45 -10.58
CA LEU A 34 0.38 10.54 -10.71
C LEU A 34 0.66 9.32 -9.83
N PHE A 35 -0.23 9.07 -8.88
CA PHE A 35 -0.26 7.85 -8.08
C PHE A 35 -1.46 7.01 -8.52
N ASN A 36 -1.21 5.81 -9.07
CA ASN A 36 -2.25 5.00 -9.69
C ASN A 36 -3.09 5.77 -10.73
N GLY A 37 -2.43 6.66 -11.49
CA GLY A 37 -3.08 7.53 -12.47
C GLY A 37 -3.80 8.75 -11.89
N VAL A 38 -3.84 8.90 -10.56
CA VAL A 38 -4.47 10.05 -9.88
C VAL A 38 -3.43 11.12 -9.60
N SER A 39 -3.67 12.33 -10.11
CA SER A 39 -2.81 13.49 -9.85
C SER A 39 -2.83 13.87 -8.37
N THR A 40 -1.64 13.90 -7.78
CA THR A 40 -1.37 14.21 -6.39
C THR A 40 -0.34 15.33 -6.35
N LEU A 41 -0.58 16.35 -5.53
CA LEU A 41 0.37 17.46 -5.35
C LEU A 41 1.66 16.94 -4.72
N LEU A 42 2.78 17.53 -5.11
CA LEU A 42 4.08 17.42 -4.46
C LEU A 42 4.26 18.67 -3.58
N PRO A 43 3.87 18.63 -2.30
CA PRO A 43 3.95 19.81 -1.47
C PRO A 43 5.41 20.12 -1.17
N ASP A 44 5.77 21.40 -1.23
CA ASP A 44 7.08 21.87 -0.82
C ASP A 44 7.36 21.47 0.65
N ASN A 45 8.61 21.13 0.92
CA ASN A 45 9.12 20.72 2.22
C ASN A 45 8.46 19.46 2.83
N VAL A 46 7.88 18.58 1.99
CA VAL A 46 7.26 17.32 2.44
C VAL A 46 8.06 16.11 1.98
N GLY A 47 8.64 15.38 2.94
CA GLY A 47 9.41 14.16 2.68
C GLY A 47 8.57 12.88 2.58
N ALA A 48 7.29 12.90 2.96
CA ALA A 48 6.38 11.76 2.86
C ALA A 48 4.91 12.19 2.79
N ILE A 49 4.13 11.46 2.01
CA ILE A 49 2.69 11.64 1.83
C ILE A 49 1.96 10.43 2.41
N ALA A 50 0.98 10.69 3.27
CA ALA A 50 0.09 9.65 3.79
C ALA A 50 -0.89 9.18 2.71
N THR A 51 -1.14 7.88 2.68
CA THR A 51 -2.10 7.26 1.76
C THR A 51 -2.80 6.10 2.45
N SER A 52 -3.84 5.54 1.83
CA SER A 52 -4.52 4.35 2.31
C SER A 52 -5.03 3.58 1.10
N MET A 53 -4.13 2.82 0.49
CA MET A 53 -4.45 2.04 -0.71
C MET A 53 -4.14 0.57 -0.48
N THR A 54 -5.05 -0.29 -0.92
CA THR A 54 -4.85 -1.74 -0.91
C THR A 54 -4.72 -2.22 -2.35
N GLY A 55 -3.67 -2.99 -2.64
CA GLY A 55 -3.45 -3.52 -3.97
C GLY A 55 -2.17 -4.34 -4.07
N GLN A 56 -2.01 -5.04 -5.19
CA GLN A 56 -0.77 -5.75 -5.52
C GLN A 56 0.18 -4.88 -6.35
N GLN A 57 -0.36 -3.90 -7.07
CA GLN A 57 0.40 -3.06 -7.99
C GLN A 57 0.11 -1.59 -7.71
N PHE A 58 1.19 -0.81 -7.69
CA PHE A 58 1.15 0.63 -7.53
C PHE A 58 1.97 1.29 -8.63
N THR A 59 1.39 2.28 -9.30
CA THR A 59 2.04 3.02 -10.37
C THR A 59 2.32 4.46 -9.95
N PHE A 60 3.47 4.95 -10.40
CA PHE A 60 3.98 6.27 -10.14
C PHE A 60 4.40 6.88 -11.47
N ALA A 61 3.86 8.03 -11.83
CA ALA A 61 4.25 8.73 -13.04
C ALA A 61 4.36 10.24 -12.78
N PHE A 62 5.07 10.91 -13.66
CA PHE A 62 5.15 12.36 -13.61
C PHE A 62 3.82 12.98 -14.05
N GLY A 63 3.34 14.01 -13.33
CA GLY A 63 2.03 14.63 -13.57
C GLY A 63 2.05 15.94 -14.36
N GLY A 64 3.19 16.62 -14.44
CA GLY A 64 3.33 17.92 -15.11
C GLY A 64 3.58 17.84 -16.63
N ALA A 65 3.58 19.01 -17.28
CA ALA A 65 3.85 19.15 -18.72
C ALA A 65 5.35 19.17 -19.08
N GLN A 66 6.22 19.49 -18.13
CA GLN A 66 7.68 19.54 -18.28
C GLN A 66 8.28 18.32 -17.59
N ALA A 67 9.04 17.47 -18.29
CA ALA A 67 9.66 16.31 -17.65
C ALA A 67 10.53 16.75 -16.46
N ASN A 68 10.13 16.37 -15.25
CA ASN A 68 10.87 16.57 -14.00
C ASN A 68 11.09 15.21 -13.33
N GLU A 69 12.06 15.13 -12.43
CA GLU A 69 12.44 13.90 -11.73
C GLU A 69 11.84 13.88 -10.32
N PHE A 70 11.42 12.69 -9.89
CA PHE A 70 11.14 12.40 -8.50
C PHE A 70 11.73 11.05 -8.12
N TYR A 71 12.16 10.94 -6.86
CA TYR A 71 12.64 9.70 -6.28
C TYR A 71 11.66 9.20 -5.22
N LEU A 72 11.37 7.90 -5.25
CA LEU A 72 10.74 7.22 -4.13
C LEU A 72 11.80 6.98 -3.05
N SER A 73 11.68 7.68 -1.91
CA SER A 73 12.64 7.58 -0.80
C SER A 73 12.27 6.50 0.20
N SER A 74 10.98 6.24 0.40
CA SER A 74 10.49 5.26 1.36
C SER A 74 9.08 4.84 0.98
N MET A 75 8.66 3.70 1.49
CA MET A 75 7.31 3.22 1.30
C MET A 75 6.92 2.38 2.51
N THR A 76 5.80 2.72 3.16
CA THR A 76 5.30 1.96 4.31
C THR A 76 4.20 1.03 3.84
N VAL A 77 4.51 -0.26 3.83
CA VAL A 77 3.58 -1.31 3.40
C VAL A 77 3.39 -2.35 4.50
N SER A 78 2.18 -2.89 4.60
CA SER A 78 1.84 -4.05 5.41
C SER A 78 1.15 -5.10 4.56
N ALA A 79 1.44 -6.37 4.83
CA ALA A 79 0.74 -7.47 4.16
C ALA A 79 -0.75 -7.43 4.54
N VAL A 80 -1.64 -7.59 3.56
CA VAL A 80 -3.03 -7.93 3.83
C VAL A 80 -3.08 -9.43 4.05
N PRO A 81 -3.43 -9.92 5.26
CA PRO A 81 -3.41 -11.35 5.50
C PRO A 81 -4.39 -12.04 4.54
N GLU A 82 -3.93 -13.14 3.96
CA GLU A 82 -4.71 -13.82 2.92
C GLU A 82 -6.12 -14.15 3.43
N PRO A 83 -7.18 -13.82 2.67
CA PRO A 83 -8.56 -14.11 3.06
C PRO A 83 -8.75 -15.59 3.41
N GLU A 84 -8.03 -16.46 2.71
CA GLU A 84 -8.04 -17.90 2.90
C GLU A 84 -7.45 -18.33 4.23
N THR A 85 -6.41 -17.64 4.74
CA THR A 85 -5.84 -17.96 6.05
C THR A 85 -6.87 -17.77 7.16
N TYR A 86 -7.70 -16.71 7.07
CA TYR A 86 -8.82 -16.53 8.00
C TYR A 86 -9.91 -17.57 7.82
N ALA A 87 -10.27 -17.89 6.57
CA ALA A 87 -11.26 -18.92 6.27
C ALA A 87 -10.82 -20.29 6.80
N LEU A 88 -9.55 -20.67 6.63
CA LEU A 88 -8.97 -21.92 7.13
C LEU A 88 -8.86 -21.93 8.66
N MET A 89 -8.50 -20.80 9.28
CA MET A 89 -8.54 -20.67 10.73
C MET A 89 -9.96 -20.90 11.27
N LEU A 90 -10.96 -20.23 10.67
CA LEU A 90 -12.37 -20.40 11.05
C LEU A 90 -12.87 -21.82 10.78
N ALA A 91 -12.49 -22.41 9.64
CA ALA A 91 -12.80 -23.79 9.32
C ALA A 91 -12.18 -24.74 10.35
N GLY A 92 -10.92 -24.54 10.73
CA GLY A 92 -10.25 -25.30 11.78
C GLY A 92 -10.99 -25.20 13.13
N MET A 93 -11.41 -24.00 13.51
CA MET A 93 -12.22 -23.81 14.73
C MET A 93 -13.58 -24.51 14.64
N ALA A 94 -14.26 -24.42 13.49
CA ALA A 94 -15.55 -25.09 13.27
C ALA A 94 -15.43 -26.61 13.38
N VAL A 95 -14.35 -27.20 12.83
CA VAL A 95 -14.06 -28.63 12.94
C VAL A 95 -13.85 -29.05 14.40
N ILE A 96 -13.06 -28.29 15.16
CA ILE A 96 -12.82 -28.56 16.59
C ILE A 96 -14.15 -28.52 17.38
N GLY A 97 -14.95 -27.47 17.19
CA GLY A 97 -16.25 -27.33 17.86
C GLY A 97 -17.22 -28.47 17.50
N PHE A 98 -17.21 -28.91 16.25
CA PHE A 98 -18.03 -30.04 15.80
C PHE A 98 -17.61 -31.37 16.44
N VAL A 99 -16.30 -31.64 16.54
CA VAL A 99 -15.78 -32.84 17.20
C VAL A 99 -16.11 -32.85 18.69
N MET A 100 -15.97 -31.70 19.37
CA MET A 100 -16.35 -31.57 20.79
C MET A 100 -17.83 -31.86 21.01
N ARG A 101 -18.72 -31.33 20.15
CA ARG A 101 -20.17 -31.60 20.22
C ARG A 101 -20.51 -33.09 20.09
N ARG A 102 -19.76 -33.84 19.28
CA ARG A 102 -19.97 -35.29 19.12
C ARG A 102 -19.54 -36.10 20.36
N ARG A 103 -18.61 -35.57 21.15
CA ARG A 103 -18.10 -36.23 22.37
C ARG A 103 -18.93 -35.95 23.61
N MET A 104 -19.85 -34.97 23.57
CA MET A 104 -20.74 -34.70 24.69
C MET A 104 -21.74 -35.87 24.87
N PRO A 105 -21.75 -36.54 26.03
CA PRO A 105 -22.78 -37.51 26.37
C PRO A 105 -24.14 -36.81 26.36
N ARG A 106 -25.16 -37.43 25.75
CA ARG A 106 -26.54 -36.97 25.90
C ARG A 106 -26.95 -37.26 27.35
N ALA A 107 -27.16 -36.22 28.15
CA ALA A 107 -27.80 -36.32 29.46
C ALA A 107 -29.32 -36.54 29.29
#